data_AF-A0A970F0R0-F1
#
_entry.id   AF-A0A970F0R0-F1
#
_cell.length_a   1.000
_cell.length_b   1.000
_cell.length_c   1.000
_cell.angle_alpha   90.00
_cell.angle_beta   90.00
_cell.angle_gamma   90.00
#
_symmetry.space_group_name_H-M   'P 1'
#
loop_
_entity.id
_entity.type
_entity.pdbx_description
1 polymer ?
#
loop_
_entity_poly.entity_id
_entity_poly.type
_entity_poly.pdbx_seq_one_letter_code
_entity_poly.pdbx_strand_id
1 'polypeptide(L)'
;MMNLKLQLLSLGYSFLYGIFFSLLLTFHYNLLYNDQKIIKWSSTVLIILNNVLLYFIILKKINNGIIHYYLFIAFILGIVSEVLLSKLVAKHLRK
;
A
#
# COMPACT_ATOMS: atom_id res chain seq x y z
N MET A 1 -19.63 -18.21 1.23
CA MET A 1 -18.71 -18.24 0.08
C MET A 1 -18.86 -16.91 -0.66
N MET A 2 -17.78 -16.15 -0.85
CA MET A 2 -17.87 -14.81 -1.42
C MET A 2 -18.13 -14.89 -2.93
N ASN A 3 -18.88 -13.94 -3.48
CA ASN A 3 -19.10 -13.84 -4.91
C ASN A 3 -17.74 -13.61 -5.62
N LEU A 4 -17.46 -14.39 -6.68
CA LEU A 4 -16.26 -14.28 -7.51
C LEU A 4 -15.99 -12.85 -7.99
N LYS A 5 -17.04 -12.10 -8.35
CA LYS A 5 -16.92 -10.70 -8.76
C LYS A 5 -16.34 -9.83 -7.64
N LEU A 6 -16.82 -9.99 -6.41
CA LEU A 6 -16.32 -9.25 -5.25
C LEU A 6 -14.87 -9.66 -4.93
N GLN A 7 -14.52 -10.92 -5.14
CA GLN A 7 -13.17 -11.42 -4.91
C GLN A 7 -12.16 -10.81 -5.87
N LEU A 8 -12.47 -10.78 -7.16
CA LEU A 8 -11.62 -10.12 -8.16
C LEU A 8 -11.49 -8.61 -7.88
N LEU A 9 -12.59 -7.95 -7.50
CA LEU A 9 -12.58 -6.52 -7.18
C LEU A 9 -11.72 -6.23 -5.94
N SER A 10 -11.84 -7.06 -4.89
CA SER A 10 -11.03 -6.94 -3.67
C SER A 10 -9.55 -7.20 -3.93
N LEU A 11 -9.23 -8.17 -4.80
CA LEU A 11 -7.86 -8.47 -5.23
C LEU A 11 -7.24 -7.30 -5.99
N GLY A 12 -7.94 -6.79 -7.02
CA GLY A 12 -7.49 -5.65 -7.80
C GLY A 12 -7.31 -4.40 -6.94
N TYR A 13 -8.28 -4.13 -6.05
CA TYR A 13 -8.17 -3.07 -5.07
C TYR A 13 -6.93 -3.22 -4.18
N SER A 14 -6.69 -4.40 -3.61
CA SER A 14 -5.55 -4.63 -2.72
C SER A 14 -4.22 -4.46 -3.42
N PHE A 15 -4.12 -4.94 -4.66
CA PHE A 15 -2.95 -4.73 -5.52
C PHE A 15 -2.69 -3.24 -5.80
N LEU A 16 -3.70 -2.50 -6.25
CA LEU A 16 -3.58 -1.06 -6.51
C LEU A 16 -3.26 -0.28 -5.23
N TYR A 17 -3.85 -0.68 -4.10
CA TYR A 17 -3.57 -0.05 -2.81
C TYR A 17 -2.12 -0.30 -2.36
N GLY A 18 -1.54 -1.47 -2.67
CA GLY A 18 -0.13 -1.74 -2.45
C GLY A 18 0.79 -0.79 -3.22
N ILE A 19 0.48 -0.53 -4.50
CA ILE A 19 1.20 0.46 -5.31
C ILE A 19 1.10 1.86 -4.68
N PHE A 20 -0.14 2.29 -4.37
CA PHE A 20 -0.40 3.58 -3.73
C PHE A 20 0.37 3.73 -2.41
N PHE A 21 0.36 2.70 -1.57
CA PHE A 21 1.05 2.69 -0.29
C PHE A 21 2.56 2.84 -0.46
N SER A 22 3.17 2.13 -1.42
CA SER A 22 4.60 2.23 -1.72
C SER A 22 5.01 3.65 -2.16
N LEU A 23 4.22 4.27 -3.02
CA LEU A 23 4.43 5.67 -3.44
C LEU A 23 4.29 6.63 -2.25
N LEU A 24 3.28 6.41 -1.40
CA LEU A 24 3.05 7.26 -0.22
C LEU A 24 4.21 7.19 0.77
N LEU A 25 4.80 6.00 0.99
CA LEU A 25 6.00 5.83 1.80
C LEU A 25 7.19 6.59 1.20
N THR A 26 7.35 6.53 -0.12
CA THR A 26 8.41 7.27 -0.82
C THR A 26 8.22 8.78 -0.67
N PHE A 27 6.99 9.28 -0.76
CA PHE A 27 6.68 10.69 -0.56
C PHE A 27 6.98 11.16 0.88
N HIS A 28 6.70 10.31 1.88
CA HIS A 28 6.96 10.61 3.29
C HIS A 28 8.35 10.16 3.78
N TYR A 29 9.27 9.82 2.87
CA TYR A 29 10.60 9.28 3.22
C TYR A 29 11.34 10.14 4.26
N ASN A 30 11.33 11.47 4.09
CA ASN A 30 12.02 12.40 4.99
C ASN A 30 11.47 12.39 6.44
N LEU A 31 10.19 12.04 6.62
CA LEU A 31 9.56 11.92 7.94
C LEU A 31 9.83 10.55 8.57
N LEU A 32 9.78 9.49 7.75
CA LEU A 32 10.02 8.10 8.18
C LEU A 32 11.49 7.83 8.54
N TYR A 33 12.42 8.55 7.91
CA TYR A 33 13.86 8.42 8.14
C TYR A 33 14.47 9.68 8.78
N ASN A 34 13.65 10.43 9.53
CA ASN A 34 14.12 11.61 10.25
C ASN A 34 15.15 11.22 11.34
N ASP A 35 16.19 12.05 11.52
CA ASP A 35 17.22 11.86 12.55
C ASP A 35 16.64 11.98 13.97
N GLN A 36 15.60 12.79 14.15
CA GLN A 36 14.93 12.95 15.43
C GLN A 36 14.01 11.76 15.69
N LYS A 37 14.42 10.91 16.65
CA LYS A 37 13.70 9.67 17.01
C LYS A 37 12.22 9.87 17.30
N ILE A 38 11.86 10.96 17.99
CA ILE A 38 10.47 11.26 18.35
C ILE A 38 9.63 11.55 17.10
N ILE A 39 10.14 12.39 16.18
CA ILE A 39 9.47 12.73 14.93
C ILE A 39 9.33 11.49 14.05
N LYS A 40 10.40 10.69 13.93
CA LYS A 40 10.39 9.44 13.19
C LYS A 40 9.31 8.48 13.72
N TRP A 41 9.28 8.25 15.02
CA TRP A 41 8.35 7.30 15.63
C TRP A 41 6.90 7.76 15.51
N SER A 42 6.60 9.01 15.87
CA SER A 42 5.25 9.56 15.77
C SER A 42 4.75 9.57 14.33
N SER A 43 5.59 10.00 13.38
CA SER A 43 5.23 10.03 11.95
C SER A 43 5.00 8.64 11.39
N THR A 44 5.84 7.66 11.77
CA THR A 44 5.67 6.26 11.35
C THR A 44 4.34 5.69 11.83
N VAL A 45 4.01 5.89 13.11
CA VAL A 45 2.75 5.43 13.71
C VAL A 45 1.55 6.08 13.00
N LEU A 46 1.58 7.39 12.79
CA LEU A 46 0.50 8.12 12.11
C LEU A 46 0.30 7.65 10.66
N ILE A 47 1.39 7.51 9.90
CA ILE A 47 1.32 7.08 8.50
C ILE A 47 0.75 5.66 8.40
N ILE A 48 1.25 4.73 9.21
CA ILE A 48 0.79 3.34 9.19
C ILE A 48 -0.67 3.24 9.63
N LEU A 49 -1.05 3.85 10.76
CA LEU A 49 -2.43 3.79 11.25
C LEU A 49 -3.42 4.35 10.24
N ASN A 50 -3.13 5.52 9.67
CA ASN A 50 -4.01 6.14 8.69
C ASN A 50 -4.18 5.27 7.44
N ASN A 51 -3.10 4.65 6.94
CA ASN A 51 -3.19 3.76 5.78
C ASN A 51 -3.92 2.46 6.10
N VAL A 52 -3.68 1.87 7.27
CA VAL A 52 -4.41 0.66 7.69
C VAL A 52 -5.91 0.95 7.80
N LEU A 53 -6.30 2.05 8.46
CA LEU A 53 -7.70 2.45 8.58
C LEU A 53 -8.32 2.74 7.20
N LEU A 54 -7.61 3.48 6.35
CA LEU A 54 -8.08 3.81 5.00
C LEU A 54 -8.28 2.53 4.16
N TYR A 55 -7.35 1.59 4.24
CA TYR A 55 -7.47 0.28 3.58
C TYR A 55 -8.75 -0.44 4.00
N PHE A 56 -8.99 -0.52 5.31
CA PHE A 56 -10.17 -1.19 5.87
C PHE A 56 -11.48 -0.50 5.53
N ILE A 57 -11.53 0.84 5.55
CA ILE A 57 -12.73 1.61 5.22
C ILE A 57 -13.16 1.35 3.78
N ILE A 58 -12.21 1.32 2.84
CA ILE A 58 -12.51 1.07 1.43
C ILE A 58 -12.84 -0.41 1.22
N LEU A 59 -12.08 -1.33 1.83
CA LEU A 59 -12.37 -2.76 1.78
C LEU A 59 -13.78 -3.07 2.32
N LYS A 60 -14.22 -2.37 3.37
CA LYS A 60 -15.59 -2.45 3.89
C LYS A 60 -16.64 -2.10 2.86
N LYS A 61 -16.39 -1.12 1.99
CA LYS A 61 -17.30 -0.76 0.90
C LYS A 61 -17.31 -1.78 -0.24
N ILE A 62 -16.25 -2.55 -0.41
CA ILE A 62 -16.11 -3.52 -1.50
C ILE A 62 -16.65 -4.89 -1.09
N ASN A 63 -16.20 -5.44 0.05
CA ASN A 63 -16.48 -6.81 0.45
C ASN A 63 -16.97 -6.95 1.90
N ASN A 64 -17.51 -5.87 2.46
CA ASN A 64 -17.93 -5.78 3.87
C ASN A 64 -16.77 -5.90 4.88
N GLY A 65 -15.52 -5.75 4.45
CA GLY A 65 -14.34 -5.68 5.31
C GLY A 65 -13.78 -7.05 5.66
N ILE A 66 -14.16 -8.06 4.88
CA ILE A 66 -13.70 -9.43 5.07
C ILE A 66 -12.27 -9.53 4.53
N ILE A 67 -11.36 -9.89 5.42
CA ILE A 67 -9.95 -10.07 5.08
C ILE A 67 -9.72 -11.52 4.68
N HIS A 68 -9.03 -11.71 3.57
CA HIS A 68 -8.52 -13.01 3.17
C HIS A 68 -7.01 -12.93 2.95
N TYR A 69 -6.30 -14.04 3.18
CA TYR A 69 -4.83 -14.09 3.07
C TYR A 69 -4.32 -13.67 1.68
N TYR A 70 -5.06 -13.99 0.61
CA TYR A 70 -4.69 -13.61 -0.75
C TYR A 70 -4.75 -12.10 -1.00
N LEU A 71 -5.49 -11.33 -0.21
CA LEU A 71 -5.52 -9.86 -0.31
C LEU A 71 -4.17 -9.26 0.14
N PHE A 72 -3.55 -9.84 1.18
CA PHE A 72 -2.20 -9.45 1.60
C PHE A 72 -1.16 -9.78 0.54
N ILE A 73 -1.28 -10.94 -0.11
CA ILE A 73 -0.39 -11.32 -1.23
C ILE A 73 -0.51 -10.31 -2.37
N ALA A 74 -1.74 -9.95 -2.76
CA ALA A 74 -1.98 -8.94 -3.80
C ALA A 74 -1.40 -7.57 -3.40
N PHE A 75 -1.57 -7.15 -2.15
CA PHE A 75 -0.98 -5.92 -1.61
C PHE A 75 0.55 -5.91 -1.71
N ILE A 76 1.21 -7.00 -1.29
CA ILE A 76 2.68 -7.14 -1.40
C ILE A 76 3.12 -7.10 -2.85
N LEU A 77 2.41 -7.81 -3.74
CA LEU A 77 2.70 -7.78 -5.18
C LEU A 77 2.60 -6.36 -5.74
N GLY A 78 1.62 -5.57 -5.32
CA GLY A 78 1.49 -4.16 -5.69
C GLY A 78 2.72 -3.34 -5.29
N ILE A 79 3.21 -3.50 -4.06
CA ILE A 79 4.44 -2.83 -3.59
C ILE A 79 5.64 -3.24 -4.45
N VAL A 80 5.82 -4.56 -4.67
CA VAL A 80 6.95 -5.07 -5.47
C VAL A 80 6.88 -4.53 -6.91
N SER A 81 5.71 -4.52 -7.52
CA SER A 81 5.50 -3.97 -8.87
C SER A 81 5.86 -2.49 -8.95
N GLU A 82 5.46 -1.69 -7.97
CA GLU A 82 5.82 -0.27 -7.90
C GLU A 82 7.34 -0.08 -7.81
N VAL A 83 8.01 -0.79 -6.90
CA VAL A 83 9.46 -0.68 -6.73
C VAL A 83 10.22 -1.06 -8.00
N LEU A 84 9.77 -2.11 -8.70
CA LEU A 84 10.37 -2.52 -9.97
C LEU A 84 10.14 -1.47 -11.07
N LEU A 85 8.91 -0.95 -11.18
CA LEU A 85 8.57 0.09 -12.16
C LEU A 85 9.41 1.36 -11.93
N SER A 86 9.49 1.83 -10.68
CA SER A 86 10.27 3.01 -10.30
C SER A 86 11.76 2.85 -10.64
N LYS A 87 12.33 1.64 -10.46
CA LYS A 87 13.71 1.33 -10.88
C LYS A 87 13.88 1.35 -12.41
N LEU A 88 12.91 0.81 -13.16
CA LEU A 88 12.96 0.81 -14.63
C LEU A 88 12.89 2.24 -15.19
N VAL A 89 11.98 3.06 -14.66
CA VAL A 89 11.85 4.48 -15.06
C VAL A 89 13.13 5.24 -14.75
N ALA A 90 13.69 5.10 -13.55
CA ALA A 90 14.95 5.75 -13.18
C ALA A 90 16.13 5.32 -14.07
N LYS A 91 16.17 4.05 -14.50
CA LYS A 91 17.19 3.56 -15.45
C LYS A 91 17.02 4.17 -16.83
N HIS A 92 15.79 4.37 -17.29
CA HIS A 92 15.51 4.98 -18.59
C HIS A 92 15.87 6.46 -18.62
N LEU A 93 15.56 7.20 -17.56
CA LEU A 93 15.86 8.65 -17.44
C LEU A 93 17.35 8.98 -17.28
N ARG A 94 18.18 8.01 -16.90
CA ARG A 94 19.65 8.17 -16.76
C ARG A 94 20.42 7.88 -18.05
N LYS A 95 19.76 7.34 -19.08
CA LYS A 95 20.33 7.17 -20.43
C LYS A 95 20.08 8.43 -21.25
#